data_AF-A0A0N4UKG0-F1
#
_entry.id   AF-A0A0N4UKG0-F1
#
_cell.length_a   1.000
_cell.length_b   1.000
_cell.length_c   1.000
_cell.angle_alpha   90.00
_cell.angle_beta   90.00
_cell.angle_gamma   90.00
#
_symmetry.space_group_name_H-M   'P 1'
#
loop_
_entity.id
_entity.type
_entity.pdbx_description
1 polymer ?
#
loop_
_entity_poly.entity_id
_entity_poly.type
_entity_poly.pdbx_seq_one_letter_code
_entity_poly.pdbx_strand_id
1 'polypeptide(L)'
;MDRNNSKDGCVSAHMLQLLYAYLVNGNMELIDTCLRDLRNSVEKSESNNHQIQFKLAKILGGIGEKGSTTAHYAKNLLDNAIQLWRKSEYLAEKVQRLMHYDDFKTAKPLAIEALQIDSQPEPQILLGIVRCFLAENQIEDALAQLEFVRVTHPAISQSSAIVLLFVSCC
;
A
#
# COMPACT_ATOMS: atom_id res chain seq x y z
N MET A 1 -38.61 -9.89 21.45
CA MET A 1 -38.34 -10.24 20.03
C MET A 1 -37.23 -9.32 19.56
N ASP A 2 -36.01 -9.83 19.64
CA ASP A 2 -34.75 -9.09 19.63
C ASP A 2 -34.44 -8.43 18.29
N ARG A 3 -34.43 -7.09 18.26
CA ARG A 3 -34.05 -6.26 17.09
C ARG A 3 -32.71 -5.54 17.23
N ASN A 4 -31.82 -5.97 18.13
CA ASN A 4 -30.63 -5.18 18.50
C ASN A 4 -29.27 -5.90 18.41
N ASN A 5 -29.12 -7.01 17.66
CA ASN A 5 -27.89 -7.83 17.71
C ASN A 5 -27.13 -8.03 16.39
N SER A 6 -27.25 -7.14 15.40
CA SER A 6 -26.50 -7.27 14.12
C SER A 6 -25.76 -6.02 13.65
N LYS A 7 -25.65 -4.97 14.47
CA LYS A 7 -25.02 -3.70 14.06
C LYS A 7 -23.57 -3.50 14.53
N ASP A 8 -23.04 -4.41 15.35
CA ASP A 8 -21.81 -4.18 16.13
C ASP A 8 -20.53 -4.92 15.67
N GLY A 9 -20.53 -5.67 14.56
CA GLY A 9 -19.48 -6.70 14.41
C GLY A 9 -18.82 -6.91 13.06
N CYS A 10 -19.24 -6.27 11.96
CA CYS A 10 -18.69 -6.61 10.65
C CYS A 10 -17.74 -5.53 10.12
N VAL A 11 -16.45 -5.88 10.00
CA VAL A 11 -15.42 -5.04 9.37
C VAL A 11 -15.84 -4.59 7.98
N SER A 12 -16.45 -5.46 7.18
CA SER A 12 -16.93 -5.14 5.83
C SER A 12 -18.01 -4.06 5.81
N ALA A 13 -18.91 -4.05 6.81
CA ALA A 13 -19.95 -3.04 6.91
C ALA A 13 -19.35 -1.66 7.21
N HIS A 14 -18.44 -1.59 8.17
CA HIS A 14 -17.72 -0.35 8.50
C HIS A 14 -16.85 0.15 7.33
N MET A 15 -16.24 -0.77 6.57
CA MET A 15 -15.47 -0.40 5.39
C MET A 15 -16.36 0.22 4.30
N LEU A 16 -17.54 -0.35 4.05
CA LEU A 16 -18.50 0.22 3.08
C LEU A 16 -19.01 1.59 3.53
N GLN A 17 -19.27 1.77 4.82
CA GLN A 17 -19.67 3.06 5.39
C GLN A 17 -18.56 4.11 5.21
N LEU A 18 -17.31 3.74 5.47
CA LEU A 18 -16.17 4.64 5.28
C LEU A 18 -15.97 5.01 3.80
N LEU A 19 -16.08 4.04 2.88
CA LEU A 19 -16.02 4.32 1.44
C LEU A 19 -17.15 5.25 1.00
N TYR A 20 -18.36 5.04 1.50
CA TYR A 20 -19.48 5.92 1.21
C TYR A 20 -19.24 7.35 1.74
N ALA A 21 -18.73 7.48 2.96
CA ALA A 21 -18.37 8.77 3.54
C ALA A 21 -17.32 9.51 2.71
N TYR A 22 -16.29 8.80 2.23
CA TYR A 22 -15.24 9.34 1.36
C TYR A 22 -15.74 9.72 -0.03
N LEU A 23 -16.40 8.78 -0.73
CA LEU A 23 -16.67 8.90 -2.16
C LEU A 23 -17.94 9.69 -2.48
N VAL A 24 -18.90 9.72 -1.55
CA VAL A 24 -20.21 10.34 -1.80
C VAL A 24 -20.39 11.62 -1.00
N ASN A 25 -20.09 11.60 0.29
CA ASN A 25 -20.38 12.74 1.17
C ASN A 25 -19.25 13.76 1.24
N GLY A 26 -17.99 13.32 1.21
CA GLY A 26 -16.81 14.17 1.42
C GLY A 26 -16.77 14.84 2.80
N ASN A 27 -17.61 14.39 3.75
CA ASN A 27 -17.72 14.99 5.07
C ASN A 27 -16.67 14.40 6.02
N MET A 28 -15.70 15.24 6.42
CA MET A 28 -14.59 14.85 7.29
C MET A 28 -15.02 14.31 8.65
N GLU A 29 -16.07 14.87 9.28
CA GLU A 29 -16.55 14.39 10.58
C GLU A 29 -17.15 12.98 10.48
N LEU A 30 -17.87 12.71 9.38
CA LEU A 30 -18.42 11.39 9.11
C LEU A 30 -17.30 10.39 8.80
N ILE A 31 -16.30 10.81 8.03
CA ILE A 31 -15.10 9.99 7.74
C ILE A 31 -14.40 9.59 9.03
N ASP A 32 -14.12 10.54 9.93
CA ASP A 32 -13.45 10.26 11.20
C ASP A 32 -14.28 9.34 12.12
N THR A 33 -15.61 9.48 12.10
CA THR A 33 -16.51 8.60 12.84
C THR A 33 -16.47 7.18 12.28
N CYS A 34 -16.66 7.01 10.96
CA CYS A 34 -16.60 5.70 10.31
C CYS A 34 -15.21 5.05 10.45
N LEU A 35 -14.13 5.83 10.43
CA LEU A 35 -12.76 5.35 10.62
C LEU A 35 -12.57 4.80 12.03
N ARG A 36 -13.12 5.48 13.04
CA ARG A 36 -13.07 5.02 14.44
C ARG A 36 -13.85 3.73 14.63
N ASP A 37 -15.03 3.61 14.05
CA ASP A 37 -15.85 2.40 14.13
C ASP A 37 -15.18 1.22 13.41
N LEU A 38 -14.59 1.47 12.23
CA LEU A 38 -13.78 0.49 11.53
C LEU A 38 -12.59 0.03 12.38
N ARG A 39 -11.86 0.96 13.01
CA ARG A 39 -10.73 0.63 13.90
C ARG A 39 -11.16 -0.27 15.05
N ASN A 40 -12.22 0.13 15.75
CA ASN A 40 -12.77 -0.65 16.86
C ASN A 40 -13.20 -2.06 16.41
N SER A 41 -13.80 -2.18 15.22
CA SER A 41 -14.20 -3.47 14.66
C SER A 41 -12.98 -4.36 14.35
N VAL A 42 -11.95 -3.81 13.70
CA VAL A 42 -10.74 -4.56 13.35
C VAL A 42 -9.99 -5.03 14.60
N GLU A 43 -9.83 -4.15 15.59
CA GLU A 43 -9.16 -4.51 16.84
C GLU A 43 -9.89 -5.62 17.61
N LYS A 44 -11.22 -5.64 17.57
CA LYS A 44 -12.04 -6.64 18.26
C LYS A 44 -12.09 -8.00 17.56
N SER A 45 -12.22 -8.02 16.23
CA SER A 45 -12.49 -9.28 15.50
C SER A 45 -11.37 -9.76 14.59
N GLU A 46 -10.45 -8.88 14.14
CA GLU A 46 -9.50 -9.20 13.07
C GLU A 46 -8.04 -8.82 13.42
N SER A 47 -7.72 -8.66 14.71
CA SER A 47 -6.40 -8.21 15.18
C SER A 47 -5.24 -9.13 14.79
N ASN A 48 -5.51 -10.41 14.53
CA ASN A 48 -4.51 -11.39 14.05
C ASN A 48 -4.69 -11.75 12.56
N ASN A 49 -5.66 -11.15 11.86
CA ASN A 49 -5.94 -11.45 10.47
C ASN A 49 -5.12 -10.54 9.53
N HIS A 50 -3.87 -10.93 9.29
CA HIS A 50 -2.94 -10.16 8.46
C HIS A 50 -3.48 -9.88 7.04
N GLN A 51 -4.28 -10.78 6.47
CA GLN A 51 -4.84 -10.59 5.12
C GLN A 51 -5.87 -9.46 5.09
N ILE A 52 -6.75 -9.38 6.09
CA ILE A 52 -7.73 -8.30 6.20
C ILE A 52 -7.01 -6.98 6.47
N GLN A 53 -6.05 -6.96 7.39
CA GLN A 53 -5.29 -5.74 7.68
C GLN A 53 -4.55 -5.23 6.44
N PHE A 54 -3.92 -6.11 5.66
CA PHE A 54 -3.30 -5.74 4.40
C PHE A 54 -4.30 -5.16 3.38
N LYS A 55 -5.45 -5.83 3.17
CA LYS A 55 -6.49 -5.35 2.25
C LYS A 55 -7.03 -3.98 2.65
N LEU A 56 -7.31 -3.79 3.94
CA LEU A 56 -7.75 -2.51 4.49
C LEU A 56 -6.67 -1.45 4.32
N ALA A 57 -5.41 -1.76 4.65
CA ALA A 57 -4.30 -0.84 4.46
C ALA A 57 -4.23 -0.35 3.02
N LYS A 58 -4.25 -1.27 2.05
CA LYS A 58 -4.22 -0.98 0.61
C LYS A 58 -5.34 -0.02 0.19
N ILE A 59 -6.59 -0.33 0.57
CA ILE A 59 -7.75 0.52 0.25
C ILE A 59 -7.63 1.90 0.90
N LEU A 60 -7.36 1.95 2.21
CA LEU A 60 -7.28 3.20 2.97
C LEU A 60 -6.11 4.08 2.52
N GLY A 61 -4.99 3.50 2.13
CA GLY A 61 -3.87 4.25 1.58
C GLY A 61 -4.10 4.79 0.17
N GLY A 62 -5.02 4.19 -0.59
CA GLY A 62 -5.41 4.71 -1.90
C GLY A 62 -6.35 5.92 -1.81
N ILE A 63 -7.10 6.06 -0.71
CA ILE A 63 -8.07 7.16 -0.51
C ILE A 63 -7.61 8.23 0.48
N GLY A 64 -6.72 7.88 1.40
CA GLY A 64 -6.24 8.79 2.44
C GLY A 64 -5.20 9.77 1.91
N GLU A 65 -5.42 11.07 2.14
CA GLU A 65 -4.43 12.10 1.82
C GLU A 65 -3.17 11.96 2.68
N LYS A 66 -2.04 12.42 2.15
CA LYS A 66 -0.74 12.43 2.84
C LYS A 66 -0.86 13.15 4.19
N GLY A 67 -0.62 12.44 5.30
CA GLY A 67 -0.71 12.98 6.66
C GLY A 67 -2.10 12.94 7.31
N SER A 68 -3.13 12.44 6.63
CA SER A 68 -4.47 12.28 7.21
C SER A 68 -4.54 11.17 8.28
N THR A 69 -5.56 11.22 9.13
CA THR A 69 -5.88 10.15 10.11
C THR A 69 -6.03 8.79 9.44
N THR A 70 -6.64 8.78 8.25
CA THR A 70 -6.80 7.59 7.41
C THR A 70 -5.47 7.06 6.89
N ALA A 71 -4.57 7.92 6.40
CA ALA A 71 -3.24 7.51 5.94
C ALA A 71 -2.39 6.92 7.09
N HIS A 72 -2.46 7.52 8.29
CA HIS A 72 -1.82 6.98 9.48
C HIS A 72 -2.38 5.62 9.88
N TYR A 73 -3.70 5.45 9.86
CA TYR A 73 -4.32 4.17 10.18
C TYR A 73 -3.98 3.08 9.14
N ALA A 74 -3.97 3.43 7.85
CA ALA A 74 -3.55 2.55 6.77
C ALA A 74 -2.10 2.06 6.96
N LYS A 75 -1.20 2.96 7.36
CA LYS A 75 0.19 2.62 7.69
C LYS A 75 0.27 1.61 8.83
N ASN A 76 -0.46 1.85 9.93
CA ASN A 76 -0.46 0.96 11.09
C ASN A 76 -0.98 -0.45 10.75
N LEU A 77 -2.06 -0.53 9.95
CA LEU A 77 -2.58 -1.81 9.46
C LEU A 77 -1.55 -2.58 8.62
N LEU A 78 -0.82 -1.88 7.74
CA LEU A 78 0.22 -2.50 6.93
C LEU A 78 1.41 -2.98 7.78
N ASP A 79 1.85 -2.15 8.71
CA ASP A 79 2.95 -2.50 9.62
C ASP A 79 2.59 -3.72 10.48
N ASN A 80 1.36 -3.78 11.01
CA ASN A 80 0.85 -4.94 11.74
C ASN A 80 0.74 -6.19 10.85
N ALA A 81 0.22 -6.06 9.62
CA ALA A 81 0.15 -7.17 8.68
C ALA A 81 1.54 -7.76 8.37
N ILE A 82 2.55 -6.90 8.21
CA ILE A 82 3.94 -7.31 7.97
C ILE A 82 4.55 -7.98 9.21
N GLN A 83 4.24 -7.49 10.41
CA GLN A 83 4.68 -8.10 11.66
C GLN A 83 4.08 -9.49 11.88
N LEU A 84 2.78 -9.65 11.59
CA LEU A 84 2.08 -10.94 11.70
C LEU A 84 2.55 -11.94 10.64
N TRP A 85 2.73 -11.48 9.40
CA TRP A 85 3.15 -12.33 8.30
C TRP A 85 3.93 -11.57 7.22
N ARG A 86 5.22 -11.88 7.10
CA ARG A 86 6.14 -11.18 6.19
C ARG A 86 6.06 -11.75 4.77
N LYS A 87 5.30 -11.09 3.89
CA LYS A 87 5.12 -11.45 2.47
C LYS A 87 5.72 -10.41 1.53
N SER A 88 6.23 -10.85 0.38
CA SER A 88 6.73 -9.96 -0.68
C SER A 88 5.67 -8.93 -1.10
N GLU A 89 4.41 -9.36 -1.29
CA GLU A 89 3.28 -8.45 -1.60
C GLU A 89 3.09 -7.32 -0.56
N TYR A 90 3.31 -7.60 0.73
CA TYR A 90 3.12 -6.61 1.80
C TYR A 90 4.28 -5.62 1.84
N LEU A 91 5.49 -6.13 1.59
CA LEU A 91 6.67 -5.29 1.41
C LEU A 91 6.54 -4.42 0.16
N ALA A 92 6.00 -4.93 -0.95
CA ALA A 92 5.75 -4.17 -2.17
C ALA A 92 4.86 -2.95 -1.92
N GLU A 93 3.74 -3.14 -1.21
CA GLU A 93 2.84 -2.06 -0.83
C GLU A 93 3.53 -1.04 0.10
N LYS A 94 4.38 -1.50 1.03
CA LYS A 94 5.14 -0.61 1.92
C LYS A 94 6.18 0.20 1.17
N VAL A 95 6.89 -0.43 0.24
CA VAL A 95 7.85 0.24 -0.66
C VAL A 95 7.13 1.29 -1.49
N GLN A 96 5.99 0.97 -2.10
CA GLN A 96 5.21 1.92 -2.88
C GLN A 96 4.80 3.15 -2.06
N ARG A 97 4.40 2.94 -0.81
CA ARG A 97 4.08 4.06 0.10
C ARG A 97 5.32 4.89 0.39
N LEU A 98 6.41 4.28 0.82
CA LEU A 98 7.65 5.01 1.12
C LEU A 98 8.13 5.84 -0.09
N MET A 99 8.03 5.29 -1.31
CA MET A 99 8.29 6.03 -2.55
C MET A 99 7.40 7.27 -2.68
N HIS A 100 6.11 7.17 -2.35
CA HIS A 100 5.19 8.30 -2.37
C HIS A 100 5.49 9.36 -1.29
N TYR A 101 6.18 8.97 -0.21
CA TYR A 101 6.66 9.87 0.83
C TYR A 101 8.11 10.36 0.59
N ASP A 102 8.70 10.05 -0.57
CA ASP A 102 10.10 10.35 -0.91
C ASP A 102 11.13 9.74 0.06
N ASP A 103 10.75 8.69 0.79
CA ASP A 103 11.62 7.96 1.72
C ASP A 103 12.34 6.80 1.01
N PHE A 104 13.17 7.17 0.03
CA PHE A 104 13.94 6.22 -0.77
C PHE A 104 14.91 5.39 0.07
N LYS A 105 15.47 6.00 1.14
CA LYS A 105 16.45 5.37 2.04
C LYS A 105 15.86 4.17 2.78
N THR A 106 14.63 4.28 3.27
CA THR A 106 13.96 3.16 3.95
C THR A 106 13.37 2.16 2.94
N ALA A 107 12.98 2.63 1.76
CA ALA A 107 12.33 1.79 0.77
C ALA A 107 13.29 0.82 0.06
N LYS A 108 14.50 1.26 -0.30
CA LYS A 108 15.49 0.43 -1.01
C LYS A 108 15.78 -0.92 -0.30
N PRO A 109 16.13 -0.98 1.00
CA PRO A 109 16.38 -2.24 1.67
C PRO A 109 15.13 -3.14 1.73
N LEU A 110 13.94 -2.57 1.90
CA LEU A 110 12.68 -3.34 1.88
C LEU A 110 12.36 -3.91 0.50
N ALA A 111 12.69 -3.17 -0.57
CA ALA A 111 12.52 -3.65 -1.94
C ALA A 111 13.47 -4.82 -2.24
N ILE A 112 14.74 -4.70 -1.84
CA ILE A 112 15.74 -5.79 -1.97
C ILE A 112 15.29 -7.02 -1.18
N GLU A 113 14.80 -6.83 0.04
CA GLU A 113 14.27 -7.92 0.85
C GLU A 113 13.07 -8.61 0.18
N ALA A 114 12.16 -7.85 -0.42
CA ALA A 114 11.01 -8.40 -1.12
C ALA A 114 11.42 -9.28 -2.32
N LEU A 115 12.52 -8.93 -3.02
CA LEU A 115 13.14 -9.76 -4.06
C LEU A 115 13.75 -11.06 -3.53
N GLN A 116 14.18 -11.09 -2.26
CA GLN A 116 14.74 -12.29 -1.64
C GLN A 116 13.66 -13.25 -1.14
N ILE A 117 12.47 -12.74 -0.81
CA ILE A 117 11.32 -13.54 -0.33
C ILE A 117 10.61 -14.24 -1.49
N ASP A 118 10.54 -13.61 -2.66
CA ASP A 118 9.78 -14.10 -3.80
C ASP A 118 10.62 -14.04 -5.08
N SER A 119 10.73 -15.17 -5.78
CA SER A 119 11.45 -15.27 -7.05
C SER A 119 10.69 -14.65 -8.21
N GLN A 120 9.41 -14.33 -8.04
CA GLN A 120 8.55 -13.62 -9.00
C GLN A 120 7.91 -12.42 -8.31
N PRO A 121 8.72 -11.42 -7.92
CA PRO A 121 8.25 -10.28 -7.15
C PRO A 121 7.19 -9.48 -7.91
N GLU A 122 6.31 -8.84 -7.15
CA GLU A 122 5.39 -7.85 -7.70
C GLU A 122 6.18 -6.78 -8.48
N PRO A 123 5.77 -6.43 -9.70
CA PRO A 123 6.55 -5.52 -10.53
C PRO A 123 6.78 -4.13 -9.93
N GLN A 124 5.90 -3.70 -9.03
CA GLN A 124 6.05 -2.45 -8.27
C GLN A 124 7.33 -2.45 -7.42
N ILE A 125 7.82 -3.61 -6.97
CA ILE A 125 9.11 -3.74 -6.26
C ILE A 125 10.25 -3.36 -7.20
N LEU A 126 10.27 -3.95 -8.40
CA LEU A 126 11.32 -3.69 -9.38
C LEU A 126 11.33 -2.22 -9.82
N LEU A 127 10.15 -1.65 -10.09
CA LEU A 127 10.01 -0.21 -10.39
C LEU A 127 10.41 0.68 -9.20
N GLY A 128 10.16 0.21 -7.97
CA GLY A 128 10.63 0.87 -6.75
C GLY A 128 12.15 0.95 -6.67
N ILE A 129 12.85 -0.13 -7.07
CA ILE A 129 14.32 -0.15 -7.13
C ILE A 129 14.85 0.83 -8.17
N VAL A 130 14.25 0.88 -9.37
CA VAL A 130 14.59 1.88 -10.41
C VAL A 130 14.47 3.29 -9.84
N ARG A 131 13.38 3.60 -9.12
CA ARG A 131 13.19 4.91 -8.48
C ARG A 131 14.22 5.20 -7.39
N CYS A 132 14.63 4.20 -6.62
CA CYS A 132 15.70 4.37 -5.63
C CYS A 132 17.02 4.73 -6.31
N PHE A 133 17.39 4.03 -7.39
CA PHE A 133 18.60 4.34 -8.16
C PHE A 133 18.57 5.74 -8.75
N LEU A 134 17.44 6.16 -9.31
CA LEU A 134 17.26 7.53 -9.81
C LEU A 134 17.41 8.58 -8.70
N ALA A 135 16.80 8.36 -7.54
CA ALA A 135 16.90 9.27 -6.39
C ALA A 135 18.34 9.38 -5.85
N GLU A 136 19.15 8.34 -6.02
CA GLU A 136 20.57 8.29 -5.65
C GLU A 136 21.52 8.72 -6.78
N ASN A 137 20.97 9.20 -7.92
CA ASN A 137 21.71 9.58 -9.12
C ASN A 137 22.56 8.44 -9.72
N GLN A 138 22.16 7.19 -9.50
CA GLN A 138 22.77 5.98 -10.06
C GLN A 138 22.08 5.61 -11.39
N ILE A 139 22.28 6.44 -12.42
CA ILE A 139 21.53 6.34 -13.69
C ILE A 139 21.80 5.02 -14.43
N GLU A 140 23.04 4.54 -14.45
CA GLU A 140 23.41 3.29 -15.11
C GLU A 140 22.70 2.08 -14.48
N ASP A 141 22.67 2.03 -13.15
CA ASP A 141 21.96 0.98 -12.40
C ASP A 141 20.44 1.07 -12.63
N ALA A 142 19.88 2.28 -12.68
CA ALA A 142 18.47 2.50 -12.98
C ALA A 142 18.10 1.98 -14.38
N LEU A 143 18.92 2.26 -15.39
CA LEU A 143 18.73 1.78 -16.76
C LEU A 143 18.84 0.27 -16.87
N ALA A 144 19.86 -0.33 -16.26
CA ALA A 144 20.04 -1.78 -16.24
C ALA A 144 18.84 -2.49 -15.59
N GLN A 145 18.36 -1.97 -14.45
CA GLN A 145 17.20 -2.50 -13.77
C GLN A 145 15.91 -2.31 -14.58
N LEU A 146 15.74 -1.18 -15.24
CA LEU A 146 14.57 -0.88 -16.07
C LEU A 146 14.49 -1.79 -17.31
N GLU A 147 15.63 -2.06 -17.94
CA GLU A 147 15.71 -3.03 -19.04
C GLU A 147 15.36 -4.45 -18.55
N PHE A 148 15.84 -4.84 -17.37
CA PHE A 148 15.45 -6.10 -16.76
C PHE A 148 13.91 -6.19 -16.54
N VAL A 149 13.27 -5.14 -16.04
CA VAL A 149 11.80 -5.10 -15.87
C VAL A 149 11.09 -5.26 -17.22
N ARG A 150 11.57 -4.58 -18.26
CA ARG A 150 10.97 -4.64 -19.60
C ARG A 150 10.99 -6.05 -20.19
N VAL A 151 12.10 -6.77 -20.00
CA VAL A 151 12.29 -8.15 -20.49
C VAL A 151 11.46 -9.15 -19.69
N THR A 152 11.43 -9.01 -18.35
CA THR A 152 10.75 -9.96 -17.46
C THR A 152 9.24 -9.74 -17.36
N HIS A 153 8.78 -8.49 -17.50
CA HIS A 153 7.38 -8.09 -17.39
C HIS A 153 6.93 -7.22 -18.57
N PRO A 154 6.90 -7.77 -19.80
CA PRO A 154 6.62 -6.99 -21.01
C PRO A 154 5.24 -6.31 -20.99
N ALA A 155 4.25 -6.86 -20.27
CA ALA A 155 2.93 -6.24 -20.13
C ALA A 155 2.97 -4.84 -19.47
N ILE A 156 4.00 -4.58 -18.65
CA ILE A 156 4.13 -3.33 -17.89
C ILE A 156 4.80 -2.25 -18.74
N SER A 157 5.53 -2.64 -19.79
CA SER A 157 6.16 -1.71 -20.73
C SER A 157 5.17 -0.79 -21.45
N GLN A 158 3.88 -1.16 -21.45
CA GLN A 158 2.79 -0.35 -21.98
C GLN A 158 2.23 0.67 -20.96
N SER A 159 2.65 0.58 -19.69
CA SER A 159 2.26 1.53 -18.65
C SER A 159 3.00 2.86 -18.84
N SER A 160 2.27 3.97 -18.78
CA SER A 160 2.83 5.33 -18.77
C SER A 160 3.90 5.52 -17.69
N ALA A 161 3.83 4.73 -16.60
CA ALA A 161 4.81 4.76 -15.52
C ALA A 161 6.23 4.36 -15.98
N ILE A 162 6.36 3.38 -16.88
CA ILE A 162 7.68 2.96 -17.40
C ILE A 162 8.24 4.02 -18.35
N VAL A 163 7.39 4.61 -19.21
CA VAL A 163 7.80 5.69 -20.11
C VAL A 163 8.34 6.89 -19.33
N LEU A 164 7.65 7.31 -18.26
CA LEU A 164 8.11 8.42 -17.42
C LEU A 164 9.45 8.11 -16.73
N LEU A 165 9.66 6.87 -16.29
CA LEU A 165 10.94 6.47 -15.69
C LEU A 165 12.08 6.47 -16.72
N PHE A 166 11.84 5.99 -17.94
CA PHE A 166 12.83 6.09 -19.03
C PHE A 166 13.19 7.55 -19.34
N VAL A 167 12.20 8.43 -19.43
CA VAL A 167 12.44 9.87 -19.65
C VAL A 167 13.24 10.48 -18.51
N SER A 168 13.12 9.97 -17.28
CA SER A 168 13.88 10.45 -16.13
C SER A 168 15.34 9.96 -16.11
N CYS A 169 15.68 8.96 -16.94
CA CYS A 169 17.06 8.46 -17.10
C CYS A 169 17.84 9.14 -18.24
N CYS A 170 17.15 9.87 -19.14
CA CYS A 170 17.72 10.54 -20.31
C CYS A 170 18.01 12.01 -20.02
#